data_AF-A0A0B4GPZ5-F1
#
_entry.id   AF-A0A0B4GPZ5-F1
#
_cell.length_a   1.000
_cell.length_b   1.000
_cell.length_c   1.000
_cell.angle_alpha   90.00
_cell.angle_beta   90.00
_cell.angle_gamma   90.00
#
_symmetry.space_group_name_H-M   'P 1'
#
loop_
_entity.id
_entity.type
_entity.pdbx_description
1 polymer ?
#
loop_
_entity_poly.entity_id
_entity_poly.type
_entity_poly.pdbx_seq_one_letter_code
_entity_poly.pdbx_strand_id
1 'polypeptide(L)'
;MGGYFALRAAAEPRVKACVSIDPFYDMWDFGMAHVSPIFISAWTKGWIGHGFVDRMIGWLSAVSFQLKWEISVTSTLFGLSSPAGILQHMKKYTFASGSKDGTTFLSRVTCPVLVSGAGKSLYMDVDNHTRRCFEALTNVPPQNKEIWVPESEGQGSLQAKMGALALCNQRTYQFLDKAFGIIRDPLL
;
A
#
# COMPACT_ATOMS: atom_id res chain seq x y z
N MET A 1 4.75 0.75 -4.10
CA MET A 1 4.60 1.92 -3.20
C MET A 1 3.79 3.09 -3.79
N GLY A 2 3.54 3.14 -5.11
CA GLY A 2 2.85 4.28 -5.74
C GLY A 2 1.48 4.62 -5.14
N GLY A 3 0.61 3.64 -4.86
CA GLY A 3 -0.70 3.89 -4.25
C GLY A 3 -0.63 4.63 -2.91
N TYR A 4 0.31 4.25 -2.04
CA TYR A 4 0.56 4.98 -0.77
C TYR A 4 0.92 6.45 -1.02
N PHE A 5 1.87 6.70 -1.92
CA PHE A 5 2.29 8.08 -2.21
C PHE A 5 1.20 8.90 -2.90
N ALA A 6 0.39 8.29 -3.76
CA ALA A 6 -0.75 8.95 -4.39
C ALA A 6 -1.74 9.45 -3.34
N LEU A 7 -2.13 8.61 -2.37
CA LEU A 7 -3.01 9.01 -1.28
C LEU A 7 -2.38 10.05 -0.35
N ARG A 8 -1.06 9.97 -0.09
CA ARG A 8 -0.33 11.02 0.65
C ARG A 8 -0.42 12.36 -0.07
N ALA A 9 -0.24 12.37 -1.39
CA ALA A 9 -0.33 13.58 -2.21
C ALA A 9 -1.77 14.10 -2.33
N ALA A 10 -2.77 13.22 -2.32
CA ALA A 10 -4.19 13.58 -2.41
C ALA A 10 -4.70 14.45 -1.24
N ALA A 11 -3.97 14.50 -0.12
CA ALA A 11 -4.26 15.40 0.99
C ALA A 11 -3.93 16.88 0.69
N GLU A 12 -3.28 17.16 -0.44
CA GLU A 12 -2.94 18.51 -0.91
C GLU A 12 -4.13 19.13 -1.68
N PRO A 13 -4.67 20.31 -1.32
CA PRO A 13 -5.81 20.93 -2.01
C PRO A 13 -5.67 21.17 -3.52
N ARG A 14 -4.44 21.21 -4.06
CA ARG A 14 -4.21 21.29 -5.51
C ARG A 14 -4.57 20.01 -6.25
N VAL A 15 -4.53 18.84 -5.59
CA VAL A 15 -4.92 17.57 -6.20
C VAL A 15 -6.44 17.51 -6.30
N LYS A 16 -6.94 17.29 -7.52
CA LYS A 16 -8.38 17.34 -7.82
C LYS A 16 -9.04 15.98 -8.01
N ALA A 17 -8.25 14.93 -8.20
CA ALA A 17 -8.69 13.54 -8.18
C ALA A 17 -7.46 12.67 -7.91
N CYS A 18 -7.66 11.50 -7.29
CA CYS A 18 -6.59 10.56 -6.98
C CYS A 18 -6.97 9.15 -7.40
N VAL A 19 -6.07 8.46 -8.10
CA VAL A 19 -6.17 7.03 -8.36
C VAL A 19 -5.04 6.33 -7.62
N SER A 20 -5.42 5.49 -6.67
CA SER A 20 -4.50 4.74 -5.81
C SER A 20 -4.60 3.26 -6.11
N ILE A 21 -3.62 2.73 -6.83
CA ILE A 21 -3.55 1.32 -7.20
C ILE A 21 -2.80 0.53 -6.12
N ASP A 22 -3.52 -0.42 -5.50
CA ASP A 22 -3.05 -1.36 -4.48
C ASP A 22 -2.22 -0.68 -3.35
N PRO A 23 -2.79 0.30 -2.61
CA PRO A 23 -2.10 0.92 -1.50
C PRO A 23 -1.96 -0.03 -0.31
N PHE A 24 -0.86 0.09 0.42
CA PHE A 24 -0.77 -0.40 1.78
C PHE A 24 -1.24 0.67 2.76
N TYR A 25 -1.84 0.25 3.87
CA TYR A 25 -2.19 1.15 4.97
C TYR A 25 -0.98 1.43 5.88
N ASP A 26 -0.23 0.38 6.21
CA ASP A 26 0.98 0.42 7.02
C ASP A 26 2.01 -0.54 6.41
N MET A 27 3.20 -0.01 6.11
CA MET A 27 4.27 -0.81 5.51
C MET A 27 4.95 -1.74 6.53
N TRP A 28 4.86 -1.43 7.83
CA TRP A 28 5.34 -2.31 8.87
C TRP A 28 4.53 -3.61 8.91
N ASP A 29 3.21 -3.52 8.83
CA ASP A 29 2.33 -4.69 8.79
C ASP A 29 2.65 -5.57 7.58
N PHE A 30 2.94 -4.96 6.43
CA PHE A 30 3.41 -5.66 5.24
C PHE A 30 4.76 -6.39 5.48
N GLY A 31 5.77 -5.69 6.01
CA GLY A 31 7.09 -6.27 6.26
C GLY A 31 7.09 -7.38 7.32
N MET A 32 6.07 -7.42 8.18
CA MET A 32 5.95 -8.38 9.28
C MET A 32 4.88 -9.44 9.06
N ALA A 33 4.19 -9.45 7.91
CA ALA A 33 3.05 -10.33 7.63
C ALA A 33 3.35 -11.83 7.82
N HIS A 34 4.59 -12.25 7.59
CA HIS A 34 5.04 -13.65 7.72
C HIS A 34 5.86 -13.91 9.00
N VAL A 35 5.93 -12.94 9.92
CA VAL A 35 6.72 -13.04 11.15
C VAL A 35 5.80 -13.30 12.33
N SER A 36 6.16 -14.29 13.16
CA SER A 36 5.37 -14.63 14.36
C SER A 36 5.19 -13.43 15.30
N PRO A 37 3.96 -13.13 15.78
CA PRO A 37 3.69 -12.03 16.70
C PRO A 37 4.55 -12.03 17.97
N ILE A 38 4.95 -13.21 18.44
CA ILE A 38 5.83 -13.38 19.61
C ILE A 38 7.22 -12.81 19.31
N PHE A 39 7.75 -13.06 18.11
CA PHE A 39 9.02 -12.52 17.65
C PHE A 39 8.96 -11.00 17.49
N ILE A 40 7.87 -10.48 16.91
CA ILE A 40 7.63 -9.03 16.79
C ILE A 40 7.65 -8.37 18.17
N SER A 41 6.91 -8.94 19.13
CA SER A 41 6.83 -8.45 20.51
C SER A 41 8.19 -8.48 21.21
N ALA A 42 8.93 -9.58 21.11
CA ALA A 42 10.25 -9.72 21.70
C ALA A 42 11.28 -8.73 21.10
N TRP A 43 11.24 -8.52 19.78
CA TRP A 43 12.12 -7.56 19.11
C TRP A 43 11.75 -6.12 19.44
N THR A 44 10.46 -5.76 19.37
CA THR A 44 10.00 -4.39 19.68
C THR A 44 10.18 -4.00 21.14
N LYS A 45 10.14 -4.95 22.07
CA LYS A 45 10.46 -4.75 23.49
C LYS A 45 11.97 -4.75 23.79
N GLY A 46 12.81 -4.94 22.78
CA GLY A 46 14.27 -4.94 22.91
C GLY A 46 14.87 -6.21 23.49
N TRP A 47 14.09 -7.30 23.63
CA TRP A 47 14.62 -8.60 24.05
C TRP A 47 15.41 -9.29 22.94
N ILE A 48 15.13 -8.94 21.67
CA ILE A 48 15.91 -9.37 20.51
C ILE A 48 16.63 -8.15 19.93
N GLY A 49 17.97 -8.22 19.90
CA GLY A 49 18.80 -7.16 19.34
C GLY A 49 18.84 -7.15 17.81
N HIS A 50 19.10 -5.97 17.23
CA HIS A 50 19.26 -5.76 15.78
C HIS A 50 20.22 -6.75 15.11
N GLY A 51 21.37 -7.01 15.74
CA GLY A 51 22.37 -7.93 15.19
C GLY A 51 21.92 -9.39 15.11
N PHE A 52 20.98 -9.82 15.96
CA PHE A 52 20.40 -11.16 15.86
C PHE A 52 19.49 -11.27 14.64
N VAL A 53 18.63 -10.26 14.44
CA VAL A 53 17.72 -10.18 13.29
C VAL A 53 18.50 -10.12 11.98
N ASP A 54 19.55 -9.29 11.91
CA ASP A 54 20.40 -9.15 10.73
C ASP A 54 21.08 -10.47 10.36
N ARG A 55 21.60 -11.22 11.35
CA ARG A 55 22.21 -12.54 11.11
C ARG A 55 21.19 -13.56 10.62
N MET A 56 20.03 -13.61 11.27
CA MET A 56 18.98 -14.56 10.92
C MET A 56 18.44 -14.31 9.51
N ILE A 57 18.13 -13.05 9.17
CA ILE A 57 17.68 -12.66 7.85
C ILE A 57 18.79 -12.87 6.80
N GLY A 58 20.04 -12.59 7.15
CA GLY A 58 21.19 -12.87 6.28
C GLY A 58 21.31 -14.35 5.90
N TRP A 59 21.13 -15.25 6.88
CA TRP A 59 21.12 -16.69 6.63
C TRP A 59 19.91 -17.13 5.78
N LEU A 60 18.70 -16.65 6.11
CA LEU A 60 17.49 -16.95 5.32
C LEU A 60 17.60 -16.45 3.88
N SER A 61 18.23 -15.29 3.66
CA SER A 61 18.48 -14.73 2.32
C SER A 61 19.49 -15.56 1.53
N ALA A 62 20.37 -16.32 2.18
CA ALA A 62 21.30 -17.21 1.48
C ALA A 62 20.57 -18.42 0.86
N VAL A 63 19.44 -18.84 1.45
CA VAL A 63 18.67 -20.01 1.03
C VAL A 63 17.38 -19.66 0.28
N SER A 64 16.90 -18.42 0.38
CA SER A 64 15.69 -17.93 -0.31
C SER A 64 16.04 -16.79 -1.27
N PHE A 65 15.94 -17.06 -2.57
CA PHE A 65 16.13 -16.05 -3.60
C PHE A 65 15.13 -14.89 -3.47
N GLN A 66 13.86 -15.21 -3.23
CA GLN A 66 12.80 -14.21 -3.09
C GLN A 66 13.12 -13.23 -1.96
N LEU A 67 13.45 -13.75 -0.78
CA LEU A 67 13.79 -12.91 0.39
C LEU A 67 15.04 -12.06 0.11
N LYS A 68 16.07 -12.65 -0.51
CA LYS A 68 17.29 -11.92 -0.89
C LYS A 68 17.00 -10.77 -1.86
N TRP A 69 16.16 -11.02 -2.86
CA TRP A 69 15.76 -10.02 -3.84
C TRP A 69 14.93 -8.90 -3.19
N GLU A 70 13.93 -9.24 -2.37
CA GLU A 70 13.09 -8.27 -1.66
C GLU A 70 13.92 -7.36 -0.74
N ILE A 71 14.86 -7.92 0.03
CA ILE A 71 15.74 -7.17 0.91
C ILE A 71 16.70 -6.29 0.10
N SER A 72 17.28 -6.80 -0.98
CA SER A 72 18.20 -6.04 -1.83
C SER A 72 17.52 -4.83 -2.48
N VAL A 73 16.32 -5.04 -3.04
CA VAL A 73 15.51 -3.97 -3.63
C VAL A 73 15.15 -2.93 -2.57
N THR A 74 14.70 -3.38 -1.40
CA THR A 74 14.28 -2.48 -0.31
C THR A 74 15.47 -1.74 0.31
N SER A 75 16.61 -2.41 0.45
CA SER A 75 17.90 -1.84 0.86
C SER A 75 18.31 -0.69 -0.05
N THR A 76 18.26 -0.93 -1.37
CA THR A 76 18.57 0.07 -2.38
C THR A 76 17.58 1.24 -2.33
N LEU A 77 16.28 0.94 -2.21
CA LEU A 77 15.22 1.94 -2.18
C LEU A 77 15.29 2.86 -0.95
N PHE A 78 15.66 2.32 0.23
CA PHE A 78 15.80 3.10 1.46
C PHE A 78 17.21 3.60 1.75
N GLY A 79 18.22 3.14 1.01
CA GLY A 79 19.63 3.44 1.27
C GLY A 79 20.14 2.84 2.59
N LEU A 80 19.62 1.67 2.98
CA LEU A 80 19.93 1.01 4.26
C LEU A 80 20.50 -0.38 4.03
N SER A 81 21.61 -0.70 4.69
CA SER A 81 22.27 -2.01 4.54
C SER A 81 21.85 -3.06 5.58
N SER A 82 21.23 -2.65 6.69
CA SER A 82 20.77 -3.56 7.76
C SER A 82 19.32 -3.98 7.51
N PRO A 83 19.00 -5.29 7.38
CA PRO A 83 17.63 -5.79 7.31
C PRO A 83 16.73 -5.32 8.47
N ALA A 84 17.26 -5.33 9.70
CA ALA A 84 16.55 -4.84 10.87
C ALA A 84 16.29 -3.33 10.77
N GLY A 85 17.26 -2.58 10.24
CA GLY A 85 17.10 -1.15 9.93
C GLY A 85 16.06 -0.89 8.84
N ILE A 86 16.03 -1.69 7.78
CA ILE A 86 15.03 -1.64 6.70
C ILE A 86 13.63 -1.83 7.27
N LEU A 87 13.42 -2.89 8.05
CA LEU A 87 12.13 -3.18 8.67
C LEU A 87 11.69 -2.05 9.60
N GLN A 88 12.58 -1.53 10.45
CA GLN A 88 12.25 -0.36 11.27
C GLN A 88 11.94 0.89 10.44
N HIS A 89 12.62 1.08 9.31
CA HIS A 89 12.37 2.20 8.42
C HIS A 89 10.97 2.14 7.79
N MET A 90 10.45 0.93 7.54
CA MET A 90 9.08 0.74 7.04
C MET A 90 8.02 1.36 7.95
N LYS A 91 8.24 1.43 9.28
CA LYS A 91 7.31 2.09 10.22
C LYS A 91 7.03 3.56 9.92
N LYS A 92 7.91 4.22 9.16
CA LYS A 92 7.72 5.62 8.74
C LYS A 92 6.63 5.77 7.69
N TYR A 93 6.25 4.68 7.01
CA TYR A 93 5.29 4.67 5.92
C TYR A 93 3.97 4.06 6.42
N THR A 94 3.15 4.91 7.04
CA THR A 94 1.85 4.51 7.58
C THR A 94 0.84 5.66 7.47
N PHE A 95 -0.43 5.32 7.29
CA PHE A 95 -1.54 6.27 7.43
C PHE A 95 -2.09 6.35 8.85
N ALA A 96 -1.66 5.46 9.75
CA ALA A 96 -1.94 5.59 11.17
C ALA A 96 -1.34 6.90 11.67
N SER A 97 -2.19 7.81 12.14
CA SER A 97 -1.73 8.97 12.89
C SER A 97 -1.55 8.54 14.33
N GLY A 98 -0.42 8.89 14.95
CA GLY A 98 -0.26 8.78 16.41
C GLY A 98 -1.11 9.80 17.20
N SER A 99 -2.12 10.39 16.55
CA SER A 99 -3.01 11.38 17.16
C SER A 99 -3.95 10.71 18.16
N LYS A 100 -4.11 11.34 19.33
CA LYS A 100 -5.00 10.89 20.41
C LYS A 100 -6.47 10.86 19.99
N ASP A 101 -6.83 11.56 18.93
CA ASP A 101 -8.21 11.72 18.46
C ASP A 101 -8.66 10.59 17.52
N GLY A 102 -7.82 9.59 17.28
CA GLY A 102 -8.13 8.46 16.39
C GLY A 102 -8.24 8.84 14.90
N THR A 103 -7.96 10.09 14.54
CA THR A 103 -8.02 10.59 13.17
C THR A 103 -6.84 10.08 12.35
N THR A 104 -7.11 9.40 11.25
CA THR A 104 -6.07 8.88 10.34
C THR A 104 -5.56 9.99 9.42
N PHE A 105 -4.37 9.83 8.83
CA PHE A 105 -3.88 10.80 7.85
C PHE A 105 -4.84 10.99 6.67
N LEU A 106 -5.54 9.92 6.27
CA LEU A 106 -6.44 9.90 5.12
C LEU A 106 -7.71 10.75 5.31
N SER A 107 -8.06 11.11 6.55
CA SER A 107 -9.10 12.10 6.81
C SER A 107 -8.81 13.47 6.17
N ARG A 108 -7.54 13.78 5.85
CA ARG A 108 -7.16 15.04 5.18
C ARG A 108 -7.48 15.06 3.68
N VAL A 109 -7.80 13.91 3.08
CA VAL A 109 -8.11 13.81 1.66
C VAL A 109 -9.56 14.22 1.44
N THR A 110 -9.78 15.16 0.52
CA THR A 110 -11.11 15.71 0.21
C THR A 110 -11.47 15.62 -1.27
N CYS A 111 -10.50 15.32 -2.14
CA CYS A 111 -10.77 15.11 -3.57
C CYS A 111 -11.42 13.74 -3.81
N PRO A 112 -12.08 13.54 -4.97
CA PRO A 112 -12.48 12.20 -5.40
C PRO A 112 -11.31 11.21 -5.40
N VAL A 113 -11.58 9.97 -4.99
CA VAL A 113 -10.57 8.90 -4.93
C VAL A 113 -11.08 7.58 -5.48
N LEU A 114 -10.32 6.97 -6.39
CA LEU A 114 -10.43 5.55 -6.72
C LEU A 114 -9.33 4.79 -5.98
N VAL A 115 -9.73 3.84 -5.14
CA VAL A 115 -8.82 2.89 -4.49
C VAL A 115 -9.01 1.53 -5.14
N SER A 116 -7.93 0.85 -5.52
CA SER A 116 -8.01 -0.55 -5.93
C SER A 116 -7.17 -1.45 -5.03
N GLY A 117 -7.59 -2.71 -4.91
CA GLY A 117 -6.88 -3.75 -4.17
C GLY A 117 -6.76 -5.02 -4.98
N ALA A 118 -5.75 -5.83 -4.69
CA ALA A 118 -5.49 -7.09 -5.37
C ALA A 118 -6.17 -8.24 -4.61
N GLY A 119 -7.30 -8.75 -5.11
CA GLY A 119 -8.06 -9.84 -4.47
C GLY A 119 -7.28 -11.16 -4.35
N LYS A 120 -6.25 -11.36 -5.18
CA LYS A 120 -5.29 -12.46 -5.11
C LYS A 120 -3.87 -11.91 -4.89
N SER A 121 -3.69 -11.07 -3.87
CA SER A 121 -2.36 -10.59 -3.50
C SER A 121 -1.58 -11.67 -2.77
N LEU A 122 -0.29 -11.80 -3.12
CA LEU A 122 0.68 -12.61 -2.38
C LEU A 122 1.08 -11.98 -1.04
N TYR A 123 0.88 -10.66 -0.91
CA TYR A 123 1.63 -9.81 0.01
C TYR A 123 0.75 -8.87 0.83
N MET A 124 -0.38 -8.44 0.27
CA MET A 124 -1.22 -7.41 0.86
C MET A 124 -2.64 -7.93 0.99
N ASP A 125 -3.00 -8.26 2.22
CA ASP A 125 -4.40 -8.55 2.54
C ASP A 125 -5.27 -7.33 2.24
N VAL A 126 -6.35 -7.56 1.48
CA VAL A 126 -7.23 -6.49 1.01
C VAL A 126 -7.89 -5.77 2.18
N ASP A 127 -8.33 -6.51 3.19
CA ASP A 127 -9.10 -5.95 4.29
C ASP A 127 -8.21 -5.07 5.20
N ASN A 128 -7.02 -5.57 5.55
CA ASN A 128 -6.08 -4.84 6.41
C ASN A 128 -5.45 -3.61 5.75
N HIS A 129 -5.44 -3.55 4.42
CA HIS A 129 -4.79 -2.46 3.68
C HIS A 129 -5.74 -1.66 2.79
N THR A 130 -6.26 -2.26 1.73
CA THR A 130 -7.04 -1.55 0.71
C THR A 130 -8.35 -1.02 1.30
N ARG A 131 -9.11 -1.91 1.96
CA ARG A 131 -10.40 -1.56 2.56
C ARG A 131 -10.20 -0.56 3.69
N ARG A 132 -9.21 -0.77 4.54
CA ARG A 132 -8.83 0.17 5.60
C ARG A 132 -8.47 1.56 5.06
N CYS A 133 -7.74 1.66 3.94
CA CYS A 133 -7.49 2.94 3.28
C CYS A 133 -8.80 3.59 2.80
N PHE A 134 -9.68 2.82 2.16
CA PHE A 134 -10.96 3.31 1.65
C PHE A 134 -11.90 3.82 2.75
N GLU A 135 -11.99 3.11 3.87
CA GLU A 135 -12.80 3.49 5.04
C GLU A 135 -12.25 4.74 5.74
N ALA A 136 -10.93 4.87 5.78
CA ALA A 136 -10.24 6.01 6.38
C ALA A 136 -10.38 7.33 5.59
N LEU A 137 -10.88 7.28 4.34
CA LEU A 137 -11.24 8.46 3.54
C LEU A 137 -12.60 9.05 4.00
N THR A 138 -12.66 9.48 5.25
CA THR A 138 -13.90 9.92 5.91
C THR A 138 -14.46 11.24 5.37
N ASN A 139 -13.59 12.12 4.88
CA ASN A 139 -13.97 13.43 4.35
C ASN A 139 -14.17 13.46 2.82
N VAL A 140 -14.04 12.30 2.15
CA VAL A 140 -14.39 12.15 0.74
C VAL A 140 -15.86 11.72 0.65
N PRO A 141 -16.74 12.48 -0.04
CA PRO A 141 -18.14 12.13 -0.18
C PRO A 141 -18.33 10.72 -0.79
N PRO A 142 -19.31 9.91 -0.33
CA PRO A 142 -19.53 8.55 -0.82
C PRO A 142 -19.64 8.44 -2.35
N GLN A 143 -20.28 9.41 -3.00
CA GLN A 143 -20.43 9.46 -4.47
C GLN A 143 -19.12 9.72 -5.24
N ASN A 144 -18.10 10.23 -4.53
CA ASN A 144 -16.79 10.61 -5.06
C ASN A 144 -15.67 9.63 -4.64
N LYS A 145 -16.01 8.54 -3.94
CA LYS A 145 -15.06 7.49 -3.60
C LYS A 145 -15.48 6.16 -4.19
N GLU A 146 -14.54 5.48 -4.84
CA GLU A 146 -14.77 4.19 -5.49
C GLU A 146 -13.73 3.18 -5.03
N ILE A 147 -14.16 1.93 -4.87
CA ILE A 147 -13.28 0.80 -4.56
C ILE A 147 -13.38 -0.27 -5.65
N TRP A 148 -12.22 -0.75 -6.12
CA TRP A 148 -12.13 -1.83 -7.09
C TRP A 148 -11.24 -2.96 -6.58
N VAL A 149 -11.88 -4.05 -6.16
CA VAL A 149 -11.21 -5.29 -5.74
C VAL A 149 -11.73 -6.43 -6.61
N PRO A 150 -11.04 -6.78 -7.70
CA PRO A 150 -11.40 -7.91 -8.54
C PRO A 150 -10.96 -9.24 -7.93
N GLU A 151 -11.74 -10.30 -8.19
CA GLU A 151 -11.49 -11.66 -7.66
C GLU A 151 -10.65 -12.52 -8.62
N SER A 152 -10.74 -12.30 -9.93
CA SER A 152 -10.03 -13.08 -10.96
C SER A 152 -8.87 -12.33 -11.60
N GLU A 153 -7.87 -13.09 -12.05
CA GLU A 153 -6.59 -12.60 -12.57
C GLU A 153 -6.79 -11.73 -13.80
N GLY A 154 -7.63 -12.19 -14.74
CA GLY A 154 -7.99 -11.43 -15.95
C GLY A 154 -8.79 -10.15 -15.67
N GLN A 155 -9.33 -10.00 -14.46
CA GLN A 155 -9.98 -8.78 -13.99
C GLN A 155 -9.05 -7.92 -13.13
N GLY A 156 -7.78 -8.28 -12.97
CA GLY A 156 -6.78 -7.49 -12.25
C GLY A 156 -6.64 -7.81 -10.76
N SER A 157 -6.94 -9.06 -10.36
CA SER A 157 -6.83 -9.48 -8.94
C SER A 157 -5.39 -9.63 -8.47
N LEU A 158 -4.42 -9.64 -9.37
CA LEU A 158 -2.99 -9.65 -9.04
C LEU A 158 -2.49 -8.24 -8.67
N GLN A 159 -1.45 -8.19 -7.85
CA GLN A 159 -0.79 -6.94 -7.44
C GLN A 159 -0.37 -6.11 -8.65
N ALA A 160 -0.48 -4.78 -8.53
CA ALA A 160 -0.25 -3.80 -9.60
C ALA A 160 -1.13 -4.00 -10.84
N LYS A 161 -2.24 -4.75 -10.70
CA LYS A 161 -3.13 -5.15 -11.80
C LYS A 161 -2.42 -5.90 -12.92
N MET A 162 -1.38 -6.65 -12.55
CA MET A 162 -0.70 -7.54 -13.49
C MET A 162 -1.71 -8.51 -14.09
N GLY A 163 -1.66 -8.71 -15.41
CA GLY A 163 -2.64 -9.50 -16.15
C GLY A 163 -3.89 -8.73 -16.62
N ALA A 164 -4.11 -7.48 -16.17
CA ALA A 164 -5.25 -6.66 -16.59
C ALA A 164 -4.90 -5.16 -16.72
N LEU A 165 -3.70 -4.83 -17.21
CA LEU A 165 -3.22 -3.44 -17.33
C LEU A 165 -4.13 -2.57 -18.20
N ALA A 166 -4.65 -3.10 -19.32
CA ALA A 166 -5.58 -2.38 -20.18
C ALA A 166 -6.88 -2.01 -19.43
N LEU A 167 -7.43 -2.95 -18.67
CA LEU A 167 -8.60 -2.72 -17.83
C LEU A 167 -8.31 -1.73 -16.69
N CYS A 168 -7.12 -1.81 -16.09
CA CYS A 168 -6.66 -0.84 -15.08
C CYS A 168 -6.63 0.58 -15.64
N ASN A 169 -6.06 0.75 -16.84
CA ASN A 169 -6.03 2.05 -17.52
C ASN A 169 -7.44 2.53 -17.85
N GLN A 170 -8.29 1.65 -18.41
CA GLN A 170 -9.67 1.99 -18.74
C GLN A 170 -10.43 2.49 -17.50
N ARG A 171 -10.41 1.74 -16.40
CA ARG A 171 -11.07 2.14 -15.14
C ARG A 171 -10.50 3.43 -14.56
N THR A 172 -9.18 3.59 -14.62
CA THR A 172 -8.49 4.82 -14.19
C THR A 172 -9.01 6.02 -14.96
N TYR A 173 -9.04 5.96 -16.30
CA TYR A 173 -9.53 7.07 -17.11
C TYR A 173 -11.03 7.31 -16.97
N GLN A 174 -11.85 6.25 -16.90
CA GLN A 174 -13.29 6.39 -16.64
C GLN A 174 -13.58 7.13 -15.33
N PHE A 175 -12.85 6.78 -14.26
CA PHE A 175 -12.96 7.47 -12.98
C PHE A 175 -12.52 8.93 -13.09
N LEU A 176 -11.38 9.20 -13.75
CA LEU A 176 -10.87 10.56 -13.91
C LEU A 176 -11.81 11.42 -14.77
N ASP A 177 -12.39 10.85 -15.82
CA ASP A 177 -13.35 11.55 -16.68
C ASP A 177 -14.57 11.96 -15.85
N LYS A 178 -15.12 11.05 -15.04
CA LYS A 178 -16.21 11.37 -14.12
C LYS A 178 -15.82 12.45 -13.12
N ALA A 179 -14.64 12.35 -12.51
CA ALA A 179 -14.15 13.31 -11.52
C ALA A 179 -13.93 14.71 -12.11
N PHE A 180 -13.53 14.79 -13.38
CA PHE A 180 -13.29 16.05 -14.10
C PHE A 180 -14.45 16.52 -14.98
N GLY A 181 -15.55 15.76 -15.07
CA GLY A 181 -16.68 16.08 -15.94
C GLY A 181 -16.35 16.01 -17.43
N ILE A 182 -15.40 15.17 -17.83
CA ILE A 182 -14.99 14.99 -19.23
C ILE A 182 -15.97 14.04 -19.91
N ILE A 183 -16.51 14.46 -21.04
CA ILE A 183 -17.31 13.62 -21.94
C ILE A 183 -16.41 13.28 -23.13
N ARG A 184 -16.20 11.97 -23.37
CA ARG A 184 -15.42 11.48 -24.51
C ARG A 184 -16.36 11.06 -25.63
N ASP A 185 -15.97 11.38 -26.86
CA ASP A 185 -16.67 10.87 -28.04
C ASP A 185 -16.50 9.34 -28.14
N PRO A 186 -17.56 8.60 -28.53
CA PRO A 186 -17.46 7.16 -28.73
C PRO A 186 -16.48 6.85 -29.86
N LEU A 187 -15.66 5.82 -29.65
CA LEU A 187 -14.84 5.26 -30.72
C LEU A 187 -15.77 4.54 -31.69
N LEU A 188 -15.85 5.06 -32.92
CA LEU A 188 -16.61 4.51 -34.05
C LEU A 188 -16.18 3.07 -34.38
#